data_AF-A0A9D1Y0C4-F1
#
_entry.id   AF-A0A9D1Y0C4-F1
#
_cell.length_a   1.000
_cell.length_b   1.000
_cell.length_c   1.000
_cell.angle_alpha   90.00
_cell.angle_beta   90.00
_cell.angle_gamma   90.00
#
_symmetry.space_group_name_H-M   'P 1'
#
loop_
_entity.id
_entity.type
_entity.pdbx_description
1 polymer ?
#
loop_
_entity_poly.entity_id
_entity_poly.type
_entity_poly.pdbx_seq_one_letter_code
_entity_poly.pdbx_strand_id
1 'polypeptide(L)'
;MNMNQLTQKTIEALQNAQRLAVEYSNQAVEQEHLLAALAQQEQGLIPQLLTTLGADPNAFAQAALQKVEALPRVTGTGRDPEKVYISGDLDRALNAAEQQAKQMKDEYISVEHVFLGMLQRPGKAAGELFKAFGITAEAFMKQLSAVRGNQRVTTDNPESTYDALKKYGQDLVEMARANKLDPVIGRDGEIRNVIRILSRKRKNNPVLIGEAGVGKTAIAEGLAQRIVRGDVPENLKGRTIFSLDMGALVAGAKYRGEFEERLKSVLNEVKKSEGQIILFIDELHTIVGAGKTDGAMDAGNLLKPMLARGELHCIGATTLDEYRQYIEKDPALERR
;
A
#
# COMPACT_ATOMS: atom_id res chain seq x y z
N MET A 1 24.21 2.37 -14.89
CA MET A 1 22.97 2.83 -14.24
C MET A 1 22.76 4.33 -14.44
N ASN A 2 21.60 4.75 -14.92
CA ASN A 2 21.24 6.17 -15.07
C ASN A 2 20.52 6.66 -13.80
N MET A 3 21.09 7.64 -13.09
CA MET A 3 20.53 8.18 -11.83
C MET A 3 19.13 8.79 -12.02
N ASN A 4 18.80 9.30 -13.20
CA ASN A 4 17.48 9.88 -13.50
C ASN A 4 16.37 8.84 -13.64
N GLN A 5 16.72 7.55 -13.62
CA GLN A 5 15.76 6.44 -13.72
C GLN A 5 15.61 5.70 -12.38
N LEU A 6 16.06 6.26 -11.26
CA LEU A 6 15.87 5.66 -9.93
C LEU A 6 14.58 6.18 -9.30
N THR A 7 13.89 5.33 -8.53
CA THR A 7 12.82 5.81 -7.65
C THR A 7 13.41 6.56 -6.46
N GLN A 8 12.60 7.41 -5.81
CA GLN A 8 12.99 8.18 -4.64
C GLN A 8 13.47 7.27 -3.50
N LYS A 9 12.79 6.13 -3.28
CA LYS A 9 13.19 5.13 -2.29
C LYS A 9 14.50 4.44 -2.64
N THR A 10 14.79 4.19 -3.91
CA THR A 10 16.11 3.68 -4.34
C THR A 10 17.22 4.72 -4.08
N ILE A 11 16.97 6.00 -4.38
CA ILE A 11 17.93 7.09 -4.13
C ILE A 11 18.21 7.21 -2.63
N GLU A 12 17.15 7.22 -1.80
CA GLU A 12 17.25 7.25 -0.34
C GLU A 12 18.10 6.09 0.19
N ALA A 13 17.85 4.86 -0.30
CA ALA A 13 18.60 3.68 0.13
C ALA A 13 20.09 3.75 -0.25
N LEU A 14 20.43 4.25 -1.44
CA LEU A 14 21.81 4.45 -1.86
C LEU A 14 22.52 5.52 -1.02
N GLN A 15 21.83 6.62 -0.71
CA GLN A 15 22.36 7.67 0.18
C GLN A 15 22.59 7.13 1.60
N ASN A 16 21.66 6.34 2.13
CA ASN A 16 21.80 5.66 3.42
C ASN A 16 22.98 4.69 3.43
N ALA A 17 23.14 3.89 2.38
CA ALA A 17 24.27 2.98 2.23
C ALA A 17 25.62 3.72 2.21
N GLN A 18 25.68 4.86 1.50
CA GLN A 18 26.86 5.73 1.49
C GLN A 18 27.15 6.32 2.88
N ARG A 19 26.12 6.77 3.61
CA ARG A 19 26.28 7.24 4.99
C ARG A 19 26.86 6.16 5.90
N LEU A 20 26.35 4.94 5.81
CA LEU A 20 26.88 3.80 6.56
C LEU A 20 28.36 3.55 6.22
N ALA A 21 28.74 3.54 4.95
CA ALA A 21 30.14 3.35 4.57
C ALA A 21 31.06 4.45 5.14
N VAL A 22 30.59 5.71 5.18
CA VAL A 22 31.32 6.81 5.82
C VAL A 22 31.46 6.59 7.32
N GLU A 23 30.36 6.28 8.01
CA GLU A 23 30.29 6.05 9.46
C GLU A 23 31.21 4.92 9.92
N TYR A 24 31.14 3.77 9.23
CA TYR A 24 31.94 2.58 9.53
C TYR A 24 33.38 2.65 9.01
N SER A 25 33.74 3.77 8.39
CA SER A 25 35.07 4.02 7.90
C SER A 25 35.53 3.12 6.75
N ASN A 26 34.60 2.70 5.92
CA ASN A 26 34.86 1.88 4.75
C ASN A 26 35.20 2.75 3.52
N GLN A 27 36.07 2.22 2.66
CA GLN A 27 36.55 2.94 1.47
C GLN A 27 35.54 2.91 0.32
N ALA A 28 34.65 1.92 0.33
CA ALA A 28 33.66 1.68 -0.72
C ALA A 28 32.29 1.37 -0.11
N VAL A 29 31.23 1.71 -0.85
CA VAL A 29 29.89 1.20 -0.60
C VAL A 29 29.81 -0.22 -1.14
N GLU A 30 29.69 -1.15 -0.21
CA GLU A 30 29.47 -2.59 -0.45
C GLU A 30 27.98 -2.96 -0.42
N GLN A 31 27.63 -4.17 -0.89
CA GLN A 31 26.26 -4.68 -0.87
C GLN A 31 25.66 -4.73 0.54
N GLU A 32 26.48 -5.01 1.55
CA GLU A 32 26.08 -5.11 2.96
C GLU A 32 25.50 -3.79 3.47
N HIS A 33 26.08 -2.65 3.08
CA HIS A 33 25.57 -1.33 3.44
C HIS A 33 24.18 -1.09 2.82
N LEU A 34 24.02 -1.46 1.55
CA LEU A 34 22.76 -1.27 0.84
C LEU A 34 21.68 -2.23 1.34
N LEU A 35 22.04 -3.46 1.70
CA LEU A 35 21.13 -4.42 2.32
C LEU A 35 20.64 -3.93 3.69
N ALA A 36 21.54 -3.39 4.52
CA ALA A 36 21.16 -2.75 5.79
C ALA A 36 20.22 -1.56 5.56
N ALA A 37 20.57 -0.66 4.64
CA ALA A 37 19.78 0.53 4.31
C ALA A 37 18.38 0.19 3.79
N LEU A 38 18.26 -0.79 2.89
CA LEU A 38 16.97 -1.24 2.35
C LEU A 38 16.10 -1.90 3.42
N ALA A 39 16.69 -2.71 4.30
CA ALA A 39 15.96 -3.41 5.36
C ALA A 39 15.49 -2.49 6.50
N GLN A 40 16.11 -1.32 6.66
CA GLN A 40 15.72 -0.29 7.65
C GLN A 40 14.84 0.81 7.07
N GLN A 41 14.54 0.77 5.77
CA GLN A 41 13.80 1.84 5.12
C GLN A 41 12.35 1.91 5.63
N GLU A 42 12.00 3.01 6.29
CA GLU A 42 10.65 3.21 6.80
C GLU A 42 9.61 3.20 5.67
N GLN A 43 8.53 2.45 5.91
CA GLN A 43 7.46 2.22 4.93
C GLN A 43 7.99 1.72 3.57
N GLY A 44 9.15 1.04 3.57
CA GLY A 44 9.76 0.49 2.37
C GLY A 44 9.14 -0.85 1.96
N LEU A 45 9.23 -1.16 0.67
CA LEU A 45 8.78 -2.44 0.11
C LEU A 45 9.64 -3.62 0.60
N ILE A 46 10.95 -3.44 0.76
CA ILE A 46 11.87 -4.51 1.16
C ILE A 46 11.57 -5.06 2.57
N PRO A 47 11.38 -4.23 3.63
CA PRO A 47 10.96 -4.74 4.94
C PRO A 47 9.64 -5.53 4.90
N GLN A 48 8.68 -5.09 4.10
CA GLN A 48 7.42 -5.81 3.92
C GLN A 48 7.65 -7.19 3.27
N LEU A 49 8.46 -7.25 2.22
CA LEU A 49 8.80 -8.52 1.54
C LEU A 49 9.63 -9.46 2.42
N LEU A 50 10.54 -8.94 3.24
CA LEU A 50 11.26 -9.74 4.23
C LEU A 50 10.30 -10.40 5.21
N THR A 51 9.32 -9.63 5.71
CA THR A 51 8.29 -10.14 6.63
C THR A 51 7.47 -11.26 5.99
N THR A 52 7.04 -11.11 4.73
CA THR A 52 6.27 -12.15 4.03
C THR A 52 7.10 -13.38 3.67
N LEU A 53 8.42 -13.24 3.57
CA LEU A 53 9.37 -14.34 3.42
C LEU A 53 9.70 -15.05 4.74
N GLY A 54 9.15 -14.58 5.87
CA GLY A 54 9.39 -15.15 7.20
C GLY A 54 10.69 -14.65 7.85
N ALA A 55 11.30 -13.59 7.33
CA ALA A 55 12.47 -12.93 7.91
C ALA A 55 12.04 -11.67 8.67
N ASP A 56 12.54 -11.48 9.89
CA ASP A 56 12.41 -10.21 10.60
C ASP A 56 13.31 -9.14 9.93
N PRO A 57 12.75 -8.03 9.42
CA PRO A 57 13.53 -6.98 8.76
C PRO A 57 14.60 -6.35 9.65
N ASN A 58 14.32 -6.19 10.95
CA ASN A 58 15.28 -5.63 11.89
C ASN A 58 16.42 -6.63 12.13
N ALA A 59 16.09 -7.91 12.30
CA ALA A 59 17.11 -8.94 12.45
C ALA A 59 18.00 -9.05 11.19
N PHE A 60 17.41 -8.95 9.99
CA PHE A 60 18.14 -8.94 8.73
C PHE A 60 19.05 -7.72 8.62
N ALA A 61 18.55 -6.52 8.94
CA ALA A 61 19.34 -5.30 8.95
C ALA A 61 20.53 -5.38 9.91
N GLN A 62 20.31 -5.88 11.13
CA GLN A 62 21.38 -6.05 12.13
C GLN A 62 22.43 -7.05 11.66
N ALA A 63 22.02 -8.16 11.06
CA ALA A 63 22.95 -9.13 10.48
C ALA A 63 23.75 -8.54 9.30
N ALA A 64 23.14 -7.69 8.48
CA ALA A 64 23.83 -6.94 7.44
C ALA A 64 24.86 -5.95 8.04
N LEU A 65 24.49 -5.22 9.08
CA LEU A 65 25.40 -4.31 9.80
C LEU A 65 26.58 -5.05 10.45
N GLN A 66 26.37 -6.24 11.01
CA GLN A 66 27.47 -7.08 11.50
C GLN A 66 28.47 -7.45 10.39
N LYS A 67 28.00 -7.64 9.15
CA LYS A 67 28.89 -7.86 8.00
C LYS A 67 29.62 -6.57 7.62
N VAL A 68 28.98 -5.40 7.72
CA VAL A 68 29.62 -4.07 7.55
C VAL A 68 30.73 -3.87 8.58
N GLU A 69 30.48 -4.20 9.85
CA GLU A 69 31.48 -4.07 10.93
C GLU A 69 32.76 -4.85 10.68
N ALA A 70 32.65 -5.99 9.99
CA ALA A 70 33.77 -6.86 9.63
C ALA A 70 34.55 -6.37 8.40
N LEU A 71 34.07 -5.36 7.67
CA LEU A 71 34.77 -4.80 6.52
C LEU A 71 36.03 -4.03 6.94
N PRO A 72 37.08 -4.01 6.10
CA PRO A 72 38.27 -3.21 6.36
C PRO A 72 37.94 -1.73 6.56
N ARG A 73 38.51 -1.15 7.62
CA ARG A 73 38.38 0.28 7.94
C ARG A 73 39.63 1.02 7.50
N VAL A 74 39.45 2.16 6.84
CA VAL A 74 40.53 3.03 6.39
C VAL A 74 40.55 4.30 7.24
N THR A 75 41.67 4.52 7.92
CA THR A 75 41.93 5.70 8.75
C THR A 75 43.19 6.42 8.25
N GLY A 76 43.13 7.75 8.07
CA GLY A 76 44.29 8.55 7.66
C GLY A 76 43.93 9.92 7.10
N THR A 77 44.90 10.84 7.06
CA THR A 77 44.75 12.25 6.61
C THR A 77 44.43 12.41 5.13
N GLY A 78 44.59 11.36 4.32
CA GLY A 78 44.23 11.32 2.89
C GLY A 78 42.83 10.75 2.62
N ARG A 79 42.05 10.42 3.65
CA ARG A 79 40.67 9.94 3.48
C ARG A 79 39.75 11.14 3.25
N ASP A 80 39.11 11.14 2.11
CA ASP A 80 38.07 12.09 1.75
C ASP A 80 36.70 11.39 1.93
N PRO A 81 35.92 11.75 2.97
CA PRO A 81 34.61 11.15 3.21
C PRO A 81 33.63 11.31 2.05
N GLU A 82 33.86 12.28 1.16
CA GLU A 82 33.01 12.51 -0.03
C GLU A 82 33.40 11.61 -1.22
N LYS A 83 34.53 10.89 -1.15
CA LYS A 83 35.04 10.01 -2.22
C LYS A 83 34.88 8.52 -1.91
N VAL A 84 33.79 8.13 -1.26
CA VAL A 84 33.42 6.71 -1.15
C VAL A 84 32.93 6.24 -2.52
N TYR A 85 33.59 5.22 -3.09
CA TYR A 85 33.23 4.67 -4.40
C TYR A 85 32.29 3.46 -4.26
N ILE A 86 31.68 3.03 -5.37
CA ILE A 86 30.84 1.81 -5.41
C ILE A 86 31.74 0.60 -5.64
N SER A 87 31.60 -0.45 -4.85
CA SER A 87 32.39 -1.67 -5.02
C SER A 87 32.02 -2.45 -6.28
N GLY A 88 32.93 -3.30 -6.77
CA GLY A 88 32.67 -4.11 -7.96
C GLY A 88 31.52 -5.11 -7.79
N ASP A 89 31.32 -5.64 -6.58
CA ASP A 89 30.19 -6.52 -6.28
C ASP A 89 28.87 -5.73 -6.30
N LEU A 90 28.84 -4.53 -5.73
CA LEU A 90 27.65 -3.69 -5.76
C LEU A 90 27.34 -3.20 -7.18
N ASP A 91 28.33 -2.78 -7.97
CA ASP A 91 28.13 -2.37 -9.37
C ASP A 91 27.51 -3.50 -10.21
N ARG A 92 27.98 -4.74 -10.06
CA ARG A 92 27.38 -5.91 -10.74
C ARG A 92 25.93 -6.13 -10.35
N ALA A 93 25.59 -5.95 -9.07
CA ALA A 93 24.22 -6.06 -8.59
C ALA A 93 23.32 -4.93 -9.13
N LEU A 94 23.79 -3.68 -9.17
CA LEU A 94 23.05 -2.55 -9.73
C LEU A 94 22.82 -2.69 -11.24
N ASN A 95 23.81 -3.21 -11.97
CA ASN A 95 23.65 -3.53 -13.39
C ASN A 95 22.64 -4.67 -13.60
N ALA A 96 22.62 -5.68 -12.73
CA ALA A 96 21.57 -6.71 -12.74
C ALA A 96 20.19 -6.12 -12.44
N ALA A 97 20.08 -5.19 -11.49
CA ALA A 97 18.84 -4.48 -11.17
C ALA A 97 18.27 -3.72 -12.38
N GLU A 98 19.13 -3.02 -13.13
CA GLU A 98 18.72 -2.34 -14.36
C GLU A 98 18.18 -3.32 -15.42
N GLN A 99 18.79 -4.51 -15.54
CA GLN A 99 18.29 -5.56 -16.43
C GLN A 99 16.94 -6.11 -15.98
N GLN A 100 16.73 -6.26 -14.66
CA GLN A 100 15.46 -6.71 -14.11
C GLN A 100 14.33 -5.70 -14.36
N ALA A 101 14.58 -4.41 -14.12
CA ALA A 101 13.60 -3.36 -14.45
C ALA A 101 13.19 -3.41 -15.94
N LYS A 102 14.15 -3.59 -16.84
CA LYS A 102 13.87 -3.75 -18.29
C LYS A 102 13.06 -5.01 -18.59
N GLN A 103 13.37 -6.15 -17.96
CA GLN A 103 12.63 -7.40 -18.13
C GLN A 103 11.19 -7.29 -17.63
N MET A 104 10.99 -6.59 -16.51
CA MET A 104 9.68 -6.29 -15.92
C MET A 104 8.93 -5.17 -16.66
N LYS A 105 9.57 -4.55 -17.66
CA LYS A 105 9.06 -3.44 -18.49
C LYS A 105 8.73 -2.20 -17.66
N ASP A 106 9.57 -1.92 -16.66
CA ASP A 106 9.48 -0.75 -15.81
C ASP A 106 10.25 0.43 -16.36
N GLU A 107 9.73 1.62 -16.08
CA GLU A 107 10.33 2.89 -16.50
C GLU A 107 11.38 3.39 -15.49
N TYR A 108 11.26 2.99 -14.22
CA TYR A 108 12.20 3.29 -13.15
C TYR A 108 12.74 2.03 -12.45
N ILE A 109 13.97 2.14 -11.94
CA ILE A 109 14.65 1.14 -11.13
C ILE A 109 14.29 1.37 -9.65
N SER A 110 13.25 0.66 -9.23
CA SER A 110 12.80 0.60 -7.83
C SER A 110 13.62 -0.35 -6.93
N VAL A 111 13.38 -0.29 -5.62
CA VAL A 111 14.12 -1.02 -4.57
C VAL A 111 14.05 -2.54 -4.73
N GLU A 112 12.95 -3.08 -5.26
CA GLU A 112 12.82 -4.51 -5.53
C GLU A 112 13.79 -5.00 -6.60
N HIS A 113 14.09 -4.18 -7.61
CA HIS A 113 15.05 -4.53 -8.66
C HIS A 113 16.46 -4.58 -8.08
N VAL A 114 16.79 -3.61 -7.22
CA VAL A 114 18.08 -3.51 -6.55
C VAL A 114 18.31 -4.71 -5.64
N PHE A 115 17.31 -5.05 -4.82
CA PHE A 115 17.38 -6.21 -3.94
C PHE A 115 17.48 -7.53 -4.73
N LEU A 116 16.69 -7.68 -5.80
CA LEU A 116 16.76 -8.83 -6.69
C LEU A 116 18.11 -8.92 -7.42
N GLY A 117 18.68 -7.79 -7.83
CA GLY A 117 20.02 -7.70 -8.42
C GLY A 117 21.09 -8.22 -7.48
N MET A 118 21.02 -7.86 -6.19
CA MET A 118 21.92 -8.40 -5.15
C MET A 118 21.67 -9.89 -4.88
N LEU A 119 20.43 -10.37 -4.94
CA LEU A 119 20.12 -11.81 -4.84
C LEU A 119 20.68 -12.63 -6.02
N GLN A 120 20.71 -12.05 -7.23
CA GLN A 120 21.20 -12.72 -8.43
C GLN A 120 22.73 -12.64 -8.59
N ARG A 121 23.33 -11.54 -8.12
CA ARG A 121 24.77 -11.29 -8.14
C ARG A 121 25.30 -11.01 -6.73
N PRO A 122 25.13 -11.93 -5.78
CA PRO A 122 25.57 -11.70 -4.42
C PRO A 122 27.09 -11.70 -4.36
N GLY A 123 27.65 -10.71 -3.66
CA GLY A 123 28.99 -10.81 -3.11
C GLY A 123 29.06 -11.91 -2.05
N LYS A 124 30.26 -12.21 -1.54
CA LYS A 124 30.45 -13.32 -0.59
C LYS A 124 29.60 -13.14 0.68
N ALA A 125 29.70 -11.99 1.34
CA ALA A 125 29.03 -11.75 2.61
C ALA A 125 27.51 -11.56 2.45
N ALA A 126 27.06 -10.84 1.42
CA ALA A 126 25.65 -10.80 1.03
C ALA A 126 25.06 -12.21 0.75
N GLY A 127 25.79 -13.08 0.05
CA GLY A 127 25.35 -14.44 -0.25
C GLY A 127 25.24 -15.33 1.00
N GLU A 128 26.14 -15.18 1.96
CA GLU A 128 26.04 -15.82 3.27
C GLU A 128 24.82 -15.30 4.06
N LEU A 129 24.56 -13.99 4.01
CA LEU A 129 23.42 -13.36 4.68
C LEU A 129 22.09 -13.89 4.13
N PHE A 130 21.91 -13.92 2.81
CA PHE A 130 20.67 -14.44 2.21
C PHE A 130 20.44 -15.91 2.57
N LYS A 131 21.48 -16.73 2.59
CA LYS A 131 21.40 -18.14 3.02
C LYS A 131 20.97 -18.28 4.48
N ALA A 132 21.51 -17.45 5.37
CA ALA A 132 21.17 -17.48 6.79
C ALA A 132 19.69 -17.17 7.06
N PHE A 133 19.08 -16.32 6.23
CA PHE A 133 17.65 -15.97 6.30
C PHE A 133 16.76 -16.80 5.36
N GLY A 134 17.32 -17.79 4.64
CA GLY A 134 16.55 -18.62 3.70
C GLY A 134 15.96 -17.86 2.50
N ILE A 135 16.52 -16.69 2.18
CA ILE A 135 16.01 -15.84 1.10
C ILE A 135 16.62 -16.30 -0.23
N THR A 136 15.76 -16.63 -1.18
CA THR A 136 16.15 -17.01 -2.54
C THR A 136 15.50 -16.08 -3.56
N ALA A 137 16.11 -15.93 -4.74
CA ALA A 137 15.55 -15.13 -5.82
C ALA A 137 14.16 -15.62 -6.25
N GLU A 138 13.93 -16.94 -6.24
CA GLU A 138 12.64 -17.53 -6.58
C GLU A 138 11.55 -17.18 -5.55
N ALA A 139 11.84 -17.38 -4.26
CA ALA A 139 10.90 -17.05 -3.20
C ALA A 139 10.60 -15.54 -3.15
N PHE A 140 11.65 -14.71 -3.31
CA PHE A 140 11.50 -13.26 -3.37
C PHE A 140 10.62 -12.83 -4.55
N MET A 141 10.86 -13.36 -5.76
CA MET A 141 10.04 -13.06 -6.94
C MET A 141 8.58 -13.46 -6.74
N LYS A 142 8.32 -14.62 -6.12
CA LYS A 142 6.96 -15.06 -5.82
C LYS A 142 6.22 -14.08 -4.91
N GLN A 143 6.87 -13.61 -3.84
CA GLN A 143 6.29 -12.62 -2.92
C GLN A 143 6.15 -11.25 -3.58
N LEU A 144 7.14 -10.84 -4.37
CA LEU A 144 7.12 -9.61 -5.12
C LEU A 144 5.93 -9.59 -6.09
N SER A 145 5.69 -10.67 -6.84
CA SER A 145 4.53 -10.78 -7.73
C SER A 145 3.20 -10.72 -6.97
N ALA A 146 3.13 -11.19 -5.72
CA ALA A 146 1.91 -11.10 -4.92
C ALA A 146 1.63 -9.67 -4.45
N VAL A 147 2.66 -8.92 -4.03
CA VAL A 147 2.52 -7.53 -3.57
C VAL A 147 2.33 -6.57 -4.75
N ARG A 148 3.14 -6.74 -5.81
CA ARG A 148 3.16 -5.86 -6.97
C ARG A 148 2.07 -6.20 -7.99
N GLY A 149 1.62 -7.45 -8.07
CA GLY A 149 0.70 -7.92 -9.09
C GLY A 149 1.24 -7.67 -10.50
N ASN A 150 0.36 -7.18 -11.40
CA ASN A 150 0.71 -6.80 -12.77
C ASN A 150 1.13 -5.33 -12.92
N GLN A 151 1.39 -4.62 -11.82
CA GLN A 151 1.68 -3.19 -11.86
C GLN A 151 3.13 -2.94 -12.32
N ARG A 152 3.32 -1.92 -13.15
CA ARG A 152 4.62 -1.42 -13.60
C ARG A 152 5.03 -0.20 -12.78
N VAL A 153 6.33 -0.03 -12.60
CA VAL A 153 6.92 1.18 -12.01
C VAL A 153 7.02 2.24 -13.09
N THR A 154 5.97 3.05 -13.21
CA THR A 154 5.87 4.15 -14.20
C THR A 154 6.08 5.53 -13.59
N THR A 155 6.33 5.61 -12.28
CA THR A 155 6.63 6.86 -11.55
C THR A 155 7.87 6.66 -10.67
N ASP A 156 8.45 7.76 -10.22
CA ASP A 156 9.59 7.77 -9.30
C ASP A 156 9.21 7.48 -7.84
N ASN A 157 7.91 7.34 -7.52
CA ASN A 157 7.42 7.01 -6.18
C ASN A 157 6.31 5.94 -6.22
N PRO A 158 6.63 4.70 -6.66
CA PRO A 158 5.62 3.65 -6.86
C PRO A 158 5.08 3.07 -5.55
N GLU A 159 5.81 3.16 -4.44
CA GLU A 159 5.38 2.67 -3.12
C GLU A 159 4.11 3.38 -2.62
N SER A 160 3.89 4.64 -3.04
CA SER A 160 2.64 5.36 -2.79
C SER A 160 1.40 4.68 -3.39
N THR A 161 1.59 3.79 -4.37
CA THR A 161 0.53 3.08 -5.09
C THR A 161 0.38 1.61 -4.70
N TYR A 162 1.35 1.02 -3.98
CA TYR A 162 1.38 -0.42 -3.70
C TYR A 162 0.55 -0.89 -2.49
N ASP A 163 0.00 0.02 -1.69
CA ASP A 163 -0.88 -0.31 -0.54
C ASP A 163 -1.75 0.91 -0.16
N ALA A 164 -2.34 1.60 -1.15
CA ALA A 164 -3.14 2.80 -0.90
C ALA A 164 -4.35 2.49 -0.01
N LEU A 165 -4.98 1.33 -0.19
CA LEU A 165 -6.09 0.87 0.64
C LEU A 165 -5.70 0.65 2.11
N LYS A 166 -4.51 0.11 2.39
CA LYS A 166 -4.05 -0.06 3.78
C LYS A 166 -3.61 1.25 4.42
N LYS A 167 -3.10 2.19 3.62
CA LYS A 167 -2.66 3.50 4.13
C LYS A 167 -3.84 4.41 4.48
N TYR A 168 -4.90 4.36 3.70
CA TYR A 168 -6.06 5.25 3.82
C TYR A 168 -7.35 4.53 4.22
N GLY A 169 -7.26 3.29 4.69
CA GLY A 169 -8.41 2.50 5.08
C GLY A 169 -8.04 1.30 5.93
N GLN A 170 -9.07 0.60 6.39
CA GLN A 170 -8.96 -0.56 7.27
C GLN A 170 -9.74 -1.75 6.70
N ASP A 171 -9.12 -2.92 6.66
CA ASP A 171 -9.79 -4.16 6.25
C ASP A 171 -10.62 -4.70 7.42
N LEU A 172 -11.95 -4.49 7.34
CA LEU A 172 -12.87 -4.96 8.37
C LEU A 172 -12.98 -6.49 8.39
N VAL A 173 -12.78 -7.17 7.27
CA VAL A 173 -12.85 -8.64 7.20
C VAL A 173 -11.62 -9.27 7.83
N GLU A 174 -10.44 -8.69 7.61
CA GLU A 174 -9.21 -9.07 8.31
C GLU A 174 -9.34 -8.84 9.82
N MET A 175 -9.83 -7.68 10.24
CA MET A 175 -10.10 -7.39 11.66
C MET A 175 -11.11 -8.37 12.27
N ALA A 176 -12.16 -8.74 11.53
CA ALA A 176 -13.13 -9.73 11.95
C ALA A 176 -12.50 -11.12 12.13
N ARG A 177 -11.64 -11.56 11.20
CA ARG A 177 -10.89 -12.84 11.32
C ARG A 177 -9.97 -12.84 12.53
N ALA A 178 -9.36 -11.71 12.83
CA ALA A 178 -8.50 -11.52 13.98
C ALA A 178 -9.25 -11.31 15.31
N ASN A 179 -10.59 -11.39 15.32
CA ASN A 179 -11.46 -11.10 16.48
C ASN A 179 -11.18 -9.72 17.12
N LYS A 180 -10.82 -8.73 16.30
CA LYS A 180 -10.58 -7.35 16.73
C LYS A 180 -11.81 -6.46 16.66
N LEU A 181 -12.90 -6.93 16.06
CA LEU A 181 -14.16 -6.20 15.98
C LEU A 181 -15.06 -6.57 17.15
N ASP A 182 -15.75 -5.58 17.70
CA ASP A 182 -16.75 -5.80 18.74
C ASP A 182 -17.95 -6.60 18.21
N PRO A 183 -18.58 -7.44 19.04
CA PRO A 183 -19.77 -8.18 18.64
C PRO A 183 -20.93 -7.21 18.39
N VAL A 184 -21.55 -7.32 17.21
CA VAL A 184 -22.67 -6.46 16.84
C VAL A 184 -23.97 -7.04 17.36
N ILE A 185 -24.66 -6.30 18.25
CA ILE A 185 -25.89 -6.74 18.91
C ILE A 185 -27.09 -5.98 18.34
N GLY A 186 -28.17 -6.70 18.01
CA GLY A 186 -29.46 -6.09 17.67
C GLY A 186 -29.56 -5.42 16.29
N ARG A 187 -28.59 -5.65 15.38
CA ARG A 187 -28.56 -5.07 14.02
C ARG A 187 -28.76 -6.09 12.89
N ASP A 188 -29.28 -7.27 13.21
CA ASP A 188 -29.42 -8.37 12.25
C ASP A 188 -30.34 -8.04 11.06
N GLY A 189 -31.38 -7.23 11.31
CA GLY A 189 -32.32 -6.80 10.27
C GLY A 189 -31.66 -5.86 9.26
N GLU A 190 -30.90 -4.89 9.75
CA GLU A 190 -30.16 -3.91 8.94
C GLU A 190 -29.04 -4.59 8.16
N ILE A 191 -28.24 -5.46 8.78
CA ILE A 191 -27.18 -6.22 8.10
C ILE A 191 -27.78 -7.08 6.99
N ARG A 192 -28.89 -7.78 7.25
CA ARG A 192 -29.59 -8.58 6.22
C ARG A 192 -30.09 -7.71 5.06
N ASN A 193 -30.55 -6.49 5.34
CA ASN A 193 -30.96 -5.55 4.30
C ASN A 193 -29.79 -5.08 3.44
N VAL A 194 -28.63 -4.80 4.05
CA VAL A 194 -27.39 -4.45 3.33
C VAL A 194 -26.96 -5.58 2.41
N ILE A 195 -26.91 -6.82 2.91
CA ILE A 195 -26.63 -8.03 2.11
C ILE A 195 -27.59 -8.12 0.91
N ARG A 196 -28.89 -7.97 1.17
CA ARG A 196 -29.93 -8.03 0.13
C ARG A 196 -29.72 -6.97 -0.95
N ILE A 197 -29.30 -5.76 -0.59
CA ILE A 197 -29.06 -4.67 -1.56
C ILE A 197 -27.80 -4.96 -2.37
N LEU A 198 -26.70 -5.35 -1.73
CA LEU A 198 -25.43 -5.68 -2.41
C LEU A 198 -25.58 -6.83 -3.42
N SER A 199 -26.49 -7.76 -3.16
CA SER A 199 -26.79 -8.88 -4.09
C SER A 199 -27.74 -8.52 -5.25
N ARG A 200 -28.20 -7.27 -5.36
CA ARG A 200 -29.03 -6.83 -6.50
C ARG A 200 -28.19 -6.65 -7.77
N LYS A 201 -28.84 -6.78 -8.93
CA LYS A 201 -28.24 -6.47 -10.24
C LYS A 201 -28.12 -4.97 -10.53
N ARG A 202 -29.01 -4.16 -9.94
CA ARG A 202 -29.09 -2.70 -10.09
C ARG A 202 -29.44 -2.10 -8.73
N LYS A 203 -29.06 -0.85 -8.49
CA LYS A 203 -29.23 -0.19 -7.19
C LYS A 203 -28.65 -1.04 -6.05
N ASN A 204 -27.38 -1.40 -6.20
CA ASN A 204 -26.67 -2.36 -5.38
C ASN A 204 -25.62 -1.72 -4.48
N ASN A 205 -25.64 -0.39 -4.34
CA ASN A 205 -24.80 0.34 -3.40
C ASN A 205 -25.69 0.84 -2.25
N PRO A 206 -25.75 0.13 -1.10
CA PRO A 206 -26.59 0.54 0.02
C PRO A 206 -26.10 1.84 0.67
N VAL A 207 -27.04 2.67 1.10
CA VAL A 207 -26.76 3.84 1.93
C VAL A 207 -27.49 3.69 3.26
N LEU A 208 -26.73 3.70 4.35
CA LEU A 208 -27.19 3.66 5.73
C LEU A 208 -27.57 5.08 6.15
N ILE A 209 -28.85 5.30 6.41
CA ILE A 209 -29.40 6.61 6.80
C ILE A 209 -29.82 6.55 8.26
N GLY A 210 -29.30 7.47 9.07
CA GLY A 210 -29.63 7.61 10.49
C GLY A 210 -28.85 8.75 11.13
N GLU A 211 -29.21 9.12 12.36
CA GLU A 211 -28.50 10.17 13.10
C GLU A 211 -27.00 9.84 13.28
N ALA A 212 -26.19 10.85 13.58
CA ALA A 212 -24.78 10.64 13.90
C ALA A 212 -24.65 9.79 15.18
N GLY A 213 -23.67 8.90 15.25
CA GLY A 213 -23.39 8.11 16.46
C GLY A 213 -24.33 6.92 16.73
N VAL A 214 -25.36 6.66 15.91
CA VAL A 214 -26.29 5.52 16.12
C VAL A 214 -25.70 4.14 15.82
N GLY A 215 -24.41 4.07 15.46
CA GLY A 215 -23.73 2.81 15.13
C GLY A 215 -23.91 2.35 13.68
N LYS A 216 -23.90 3.28 12.71
CA LYS A 216 -23.91 2.92 11.28
C LYS A 216 -22.69 2.08 10.89
N THR A 217 -21.52 2.41 11.44
CA THR A 217 -20.26 1.67 11.28
C THR A 217 -20.37 0.22 11.76
N ALA A 218 -21.06 -0.02 12.87
CA ALA A 218 -21.28 -1.37 13.40
C ALA A 218 -22.05 -2.28 12.43
N ILE A 219 -22.86 -1.72 11.52
CA ILE A 219 -23.55 -2.52 10.48
C ILE A 219 -22.54 -3.04 9.44
N ALA A 220 -21.54 -2.23 9.05
CA ALA A 220 -20.48 -2.64 8.14
C ALA A 220 -19.55 -3.68 8.79
N GLU A 221 -19.21 -3.50 10.06
CA GLU A 221 -18.46 -4.47 10.86
C GLU A 221 -19.22 -5.80 11.01
N GLY A 222 -20.53 -5.73 11.28
CA GLY A 222 -21.39 -6.90 11.37
C GLY A 222 -21.51 -7.65 10.05
N LEU A 223 -21.50 -6.93 8.92
CA LEU A 223 -21.40 -7.56 7.61
C LEU A 223 -20.05 -8.28 7.43
N ALA A 224 -18.94 -7.66 7.83
CA ALA A 224 -17.62 -8.29 7.76
C ALA A 224 -17.58 -9.60 8.57
N GLN A 225 -18.12 -9.59 9.79
CA GLN A 225 -18.27 -10.79 10.62
C GLN A 225 -19.08 -11.89 9.91
N ARG A 226 -20.17 -11.54 9.22
CA ARG A 226 -20.96 -12.52 8.46
C ARG A 226 -20.23 -13.08 7.24
N ILE A 227 -19.45 -12.27 6.53
CA ILE A 227 -18.60 -12.76 5.43
C ILE A 227 -17.59 -13.78 5.96
N VAL A 228 -16.94 -13.50 7.09
CA VAL A 228 -15.99 -14.44 7.73
C VAL A 228 -16.66 -15.75 8.12
N ARG A 229 -17.87 -15.68 8.68
CA ARG A 229 -18.66 -16.87 9.04
C ARG A 229 -19.24 -17.62 7.85
N GLY A 230 -19.19 -17.04 6.64
CA GLY A 230 -19.84 -17.59 5.45
C GLY A 230 -21.37 -17.45 5.46
N ASP A 231 -21.94 -16.65 6.38
CA ASP A 231 -23.38 -16.33 6.47
C ASP A 231 -23.75 -15.19 5.51
N VAL A 232 -23.38 -15.37 4.24
CA VAL A 232 -23.70 -14.47 3.13
C VAL A 232 -23.96 -15.27 1.85
N PRO A 233 -24.73 -14.74 0.89
CA PRO A 233 -24.89 -15.40 -0.41
C PRO A 233 -23.56 -15.57 -1.14
N GLU A 234 -23.48 -16.54 -2.06
CA GLU A 234 -22.26 -16.89 -2.82
C GLU A 234 -21.59 -15.67 -3.46
N ASN A 235 -22.36 -14.71 -3.97
CA ASN A 235 -21.80 -13.54 -4.63
C ASN A 235 -21.01 -12.61 -3.68
N LEU A 236 -21.18 -12.74 -2.36
CA LEU A 236 -20.49 -11.96 -1.33
C LEU A 236 -19.47 -12.78 -0.54
N LYS A 237 -19.42 -14.10 -0.73
CA LYS A 237 -18.41 -14.93 -0.07
C LYS A 237 -17.01 -14.54 -0.53
N GLY A 238 -16.08 -14.49 0.41
CA GLY A 238 -14.67 -14.17 0.13
C GLY A 238 -14.39 -12.70 -0.21
N ARG A 239 -15.41 -11.84 -0.32
CA ARG A 239 -15.19 -10.40 -0.54
C ARG A 239 -14.57 -9.74 0.69
N THR A 240 -13.85 -8.66 0.45
CA THR A 240 -13.26 -7.83 1.49
C THR A 240 -14.07 -6.55 1.66
N ILE A 241 -14.19 -6.06 2.91
CA ILE A 241 -14.79 -4.75 3.20
C ILE A 241 -13.69 -3.84 3.70
N PHE A 242 -13.42 -2.77 2.97
CA PHE A 242 -12.48 -1.74 3.38
C PHE A 242 -13.23 -0.51 3.87
N SER A 243 -12.99 -0.10 5.11
CA SER A 243 -13.46 1.17 5.65
C SER A 243 -12.50 2.28 5.25
N LEU A 244 -12.99 3.31 4.57
CA LEU A 244 -12.19 4.47 4.19
C LEU A 244 -11.97 5.38 5.40
N ASP A 245 -10.72 5.77 5.66
CA ASP A 245 -10.37 6.75 6.69
C ASP A 245 -10.25 8.14 6.07
N MET A 246 -11.30 8.94 6.26
CA MET A 246 -11.33 10.32 5.79
C MET A 246 -10.28 11.20 6.46
N GLY A 247 -9.95 10.93 7.74
CA GLY A 247 -8.91 11.63 8.46
C GLY A 247 -7.54 11.39 7.84
N ALA A 248 -7.20 10.14 7.51
CA ALA A 248 -5.94 9.77 6.87
C ALA A 248 -5.78 10.38 5.46
N LEU A 249 -6.87 10.48 4.70
CA LEU A 249 -6.86 11.12 3.38
C LEU A 249 -6.56 12.62 3.46
N VAL A 250 -7.14 13.31 4.46
CA VAL A 250 -6.99 14.76 4.66
C VAL A 250 -5.69 15.10 5.40
N ALA A 251 -5.20 14.23 6.28
CA ALA A 251 -4.02 14.45 7.11
C ALA A 251 -2.78 14.72 6.26
N GLY A 252 -2.16 15.89 6.46
CA GLY A 252 -0.97 16.30 5.72
C GLY A 252 -1.22 16.65 4.24
N ALA A 253 -2.48 16.71 3.78
CA ALA A 253 -2.81 17.29 2.49
C ALA A 253 -2.81 18.82 2.64
N LYS A 254 -1.78 19.51 2.12
CA LYS A 254 -1.70 20.98 2.15
C LYS A 254 -2.54 21.61 1.05
N TYR A 255 -2.79 20.85 -0.02
CA TYR A 255 -3.51 21.30 -1.21
C TYR A 255 -4.65 20.33 -1.55
N ARG A 256 -5.76 20.85 -2.06
CA ARG A 256 -6.95 20.05 -2.44
C ARG A 256 -6.61 18.92 -3.43
N GLY A 257 -5.69 19.16 -4.36
CA GLY A 257 -5.27 18.16 -5.35
C GLY A 257 -4.62 16.92 -4.74
N GLU A 258 -3.91 17.06 -3.61
CA GLU A 258 -3.27 15.92 -2.93
C GLU A 258 -4.32 14.96 -2.34
N PHE A 259 -5.43 15.47 -1.81
CA PHE A 259 -6.54 14.64 -1.35
C PHE A 259 -7.17 13.87 -2.52
N GLU A 260 -7.47 14.56 -3.63
CA GLU A 260 -8.04 13.91 -4.82
C GLU A 260 -7.12 12.83 -5.38
N GLU A 261 -5.82 13.08 -5.40
CA GLU A 261 -4.83 12.10 -5.85
C GLU A 261 -4.81 10.87 -4.93
N ARG A 262 -4.83 11.06 -3.61
CA ARG A 262 -4.91 9.94 -2.64
C ARG A 262 -6.19 9.13 -2.79
N LEU A 263 -7.33 9.81 -2.89
CA LEU A 263 -8.63 9.14 -3.11
C LEU A 263 -8.65 8.41 -4.45
N LYS A 264 -8.09 9.00 -5.50
CA LYS A 264 -7.96 8.36 -6.82
C LYS A 264 -7.09 7.10 -6.74
N SER A 265 -6.01 7.10 -5.97
CA SER A 265 -5.18 5.91 -5.73
C SER A 265 -5.98 4.79 -5.04
N VAL A 266 -6.76 5.13 -4.00
CA VAL A 266 -7.66 4.18 -3.33
C VAL A 266 -8.69 3.60 -4.30
N LEU A 267 -9.39 4.46 -5.05
CA LEU A 267 -10.41 4.03 -6.01
C LEU A 267 -9.82 3.17 -7.13
N ASN A 268 -8.62 3.49 -7.61
CA ASN A 268 -7.94 2.67 -8.62
C ASN A 268 -7.62 1.26 -8.09
N GLU A 269 -7.28 1.12 -6.81
CA GLU A 269 -7.04 -0.17 -6.18
C GLU A 269 -8.34 -0.98 -6.05
N VAL A 270 -9.44 -0.33 -5.63
CA VAL A 270 -10.77 -0.96 -5.61
C VAL A 270 -11.19 -1.41 -7.00
N LYS A 271 -10.97 -0.59 -8.04
CA LYS A 271 -11.25 -0.94 -9.43
C LYS A 271 -10.46 -2.17 -9.88
N LYS A 272 -9.17 -2.24 -9.55
CA LYS A 272 -8.28 -3.36 -9.88
C LYS A 272 -8.69 -4.66 -9.17
N SER A 273 -9.44 -4.58 -8.08
CA SER A 273 -9.95 -5.75 -7.37
C SER A 273 -11.07 -6.50 -8.12
N GLU A 274 -11.53 -5.99 -9.27
CA GLU A 274 -12.58 -6.61 -10.09
C GLU A 274 -13.85 -6.98 -9.30
N GLY A 275 -14.23 -6.12 -8.36
CA GLY A 275 -15.44 -6.26 -7.54
C GLY A 275 -15.29 -7.13 -6.29
N GLN A 276 -14.07 -7.59 -5.97
CA GLN A 276 -13.79 -8.32 -4.73
C GLN A 276 -13.81 -7.41 -3.50
N ILE A 277 -13.54 -6.12 -3.67
CA ILE A 277 -13.54 -5.13 -2.59
C ILE A 277 -14.86 -4.36 -2.57
N ILE A 278 -15.44 -4.26 -1.37
CA ILE A 278 -16.56 -3.37 -1.06
C ILE A 278 -16.01 -2.23 -0.21
N LEU A 279 -16.18 -0.99 -0.67
CA LEU A 279 -15.73 0.19 0.06
C LEU A 279 -16.81 0.70 1.00
N PHE A 280 -16.55 0.77 2.29
CA PHE A 280 -17.38 1.47 3.26
C PHE A 280 -16.92 2.92 3.39
N ILE A 281 -17.85 3.86 3.20
CA ILE A 281 -17.60 5.30 3.27
C ILE A 281 -18.55 5.87 4.32
N ASP A 282 -18.00 6.20 5.49
CA ASP A 282 -18.74 6.99 6.48
C ASP A 282 -18.80 8.46 6.05
N GLU A 283 -19.83 9.16 6.51
CA GLU A 283 -20.09 10.55 6.14
C GLU A 283 -20.04 10.78 4.61
N LEU A 284 -20.70 9.92 3.85
CA LEU A 284 -20.64 9.88 2.38
C LEU A 284 -20.82 11.27 1.74
N HIS A 285 -21.69 12.11 2.31
CA HIS A 285 -21.97 13.47 1.85
C HIS A 285 -20.72 14.37 1.76
N THR A 286 -19.69 14.12 2.58
CA THR A 286 -18.42 14.88 2.56
C THR A 286 -17.68 14.75 1.23
N ILE A 287 -17.87 13.64 0.53
CA ILE A 287 -17.19 13.33 -0.75
C ILE A 287 -18.04 13.73 -1.96
N VAL A 288 -19.39 13.68 -1.84
CA VAL A 288 -20.31 13.91 -2.97
C VAL A 288 -21.05 15.26 -2.96
N GLY A 289 -21.21 15.91 -1.80
CA GLY A 289 -22.13 17.05 -1.62
C GLY A 289 -21.47 18.41 -1.44
N ALA A 290 -20.15 18.40 -1.35
CA ALA A 290 -19.30 19.49 -0.89
C ALA A 290 -19.27 20.76 -1.77
N GLY A 291 -19.67 20.70 -3.04
CA GLY A 291 -19.41 21.75 -4.03
C GLY A 291 -20.19 23.07 -3.92
N LYS A 292 -20.96 23.33 -2.85
CA LYS A 292 -21.81 24.55 -2.72
C LYS A 292 -21.40 25.55 -1.64
N THR A 293 -20.41 25.23 -0.82
CA THR A 293 -19.83 26.16 0.16
C THR A 293 -18.31 26.13 0.03
N ASP A 294 -17.65 27.30 0.19
CA ASP A 294 -16.25 27.63 -0.18
C ASP A 294 -15.12 26.70 0.31
N GLY A 295 -15.41 25.58 0.95
CA GLY A 295 -14.43 24.71 1.61
C GLY A 295 -14.40 23.26 1.14
N ALA A 296 -15.46 22.71 0.56
CA ALA A 296 -15.66 21.27 0.62
C ALA A 296 -15.28 20.54 -0.70
N MET A 297 -14.81 19.30 -0.55
CA MET A 297 -14.14 18.47 -1.56
C MET A 297 -15.13 17.77 -2.51
N ASP A 298 -15.28 18.21 -3.76
CA ASP A 298 -16.17 17.54 -4.73
C ASP A 298 -15.48 16.40 -5.47
N ALA A 299 -15.32 15.27 -4.76
CA ALA A 299 -14.84 14.02 -5.33
C ALA A 299 -15.97 13.17 -5.96
N GLY A 300 -17.20 13.70 -6.02
CA GLY A 300 -18.33 13.03 -6.65
C GLY A 300 -18.07 12.69 -8.13
N ASN A 301 -17.27 13.51 -8.82
CA ASN A 301 -16.87 13.28 -10.20
C ASN A 301 -15.96 12.06 -10.39
N LEU A 302 -15.24 11.63 -9.36
CA LEU A 302 -14.43 10.40 -9.37
C LEU A 302 -15.31 9.16 -9.15
N LEU A 303 -16.28 9.24 -8.24
CA LEU A 303 -17.15 8.12 -7.86
C LEU A 303 -18.21 7.77 -8.91
N LYS A 304 -18.90 8.79 -9.45
CA LYS A 304 -20.06 8.60 -10.35
C LYS A 304 -19.76 7.71 -11.56
N PRO A 305 -18.64 7.88 -12.30
CA PRO A 305 -18.33 7.04 -13.45
C PRO A 305 -18.08 5.58 -13.06
N MET A 306 -17.44 5.34 -11.92
CA MET A 306 -17.10 4.00 -11.44
C MET A 306 -18.34 3.25 -10.96
N LEU A 307 -19.21 3.92 -10.20
CA LEU A 307 -20.53 3.40 -9.83
C LEU A 307 -21.37 3.09 -11.07
N ALA A 308 -21.28 3.95 -12.10
CA ALA A 308 -22.03 3.75 -13.34
C ALA A 308 -21.60 2.53 -14.14
N ARG A 309 -20.29 2.23 -14.15
CA ARG A 309 -19.71 1.05 -14.81
C ARG A 309 -19.78 -0.21 -13.95
N GLY A 310 -20.18 -0.10 -12.68
CA GLY A 310 -20.15 -1.24 -11.74
C GLY A 310 -18.73 -1.62 -11.31
N GLU A 311 -17.76 -0.73 -11.52
CA GLU A 311 -16.35 -0.91 -11.10
C GLU A 311 -16.15 -0.64 -9.60
N LEU A 312 -17.11 0.04 -8.97
CA LEU A 312 -17.11 0.36 -7.55
C LEU A 312 -18.37 -0.24 -6.92
N HIS A 313 -18.17 -1.04 -5.87
CA HIS A 313 -19.21 -1.42 -4.93
C HIS A 313 -18.94 -0.73 -3.60
N CYS A 314 -19.92 0.01 -3.09
CA CYS A 314 -19.75 0.69 -1.82
C CYS A 314 -20.97 0.61 -0.92
N ILE A 315 -20.72 0.81 0.37
CA ILE A 315 -21.72 1.02 1.41
C ILE A 315 -21.48 2.45 1.93
N GLY A 316 -22.46 3.34 1.73
CA GLY A 316 -22.40 4.69 2.25
C GLY A 316 -23.08 4.80 3.61
N ALA A 317 -22.65 5.75 4.44
CA ALA A 317 -23.39 6.15 5.64
C ALA A 317 -23.52 7.68 5.72
N THR A 318 -24.69 8.18 6.11
CA THR A 318 -24.98 9.63 6.20
C THR A 318 -26.21 9.89 7.08
N THR A 319 -26.51 11.15 7.38
CA THR A 319 -27.76 11.55 8.04
C THR A 319 -28.90 11.76 7.02
N LEU A 320 -30.14 11.82 7.52
CA LEU A 320 -31.31 12.00 6.66
C LEU A 320 -31.27 13.33 5.90
N ASP A 321 -30.87 14.41 6.57
CA ASP A 321 -30.84 15.76 5.99
C ASP A 321 -29.76 15.87 4.91
N GLU A 322 -28.57 15.33 5.17
CA GLU A 322 -27.48 15.25 4.19
C GLU A 322 -27.87 14.41 2.97
N TYR A 323 -28.52 13.25 3.19
CA TYR A 323 -28.99 12.40 2.10
C TYR A 323 -29.93 13.17 1.16
N ARG A 324 -30.93 13.86 1.73
CA ARG A 324 -31.90 14.67 0.96
C ARG A 324 -31.23 15.84 0.24
N GLN A 325 -30.25 16.46 0.87
CA GLN A 325 -29.59 17.64 0.33
C GLN A 325 -28.63 17.29 -0.82
N TYR A 326 -27.87 16.21 -0.68
CA TYR A 326 -26.71 15.94 -1.53
C TYR A 326 -26.82 14.69 -2.40
N ILE A 327 -27.58 13.67 -1.99
CA ILE A 327 -27.63 12.37 -2.69
C ILE A 327 -28.95 12.24 -3.47
N GLU A 328 -30.09 12.48 -2.82
CA GLU A 328 -31.42 12.33 -3.42
C GLU A 328 -31.63 13.26 -4.62
N LYS A 329 -31.04 14.46 -4.56
CA LYS A 329 -31.14 15.46 -5.63
C LYS A 329 -30.22 15.20 -6.82
N ASP A 330 -29.30 14.24 -6.71
CA ASP A 330 -28.35 13.90 -7.78
C ASP A 330 -28.80 12.62 -8.52
N PRO A 331 -29.35 12.74 -9.75
CA PRO A 331 -29.86 11.58 -10.48
C PRO A 331 -28.77 10.55 -10.84
N ALA A 332 -27.48 10.92 -10.83
CA ALA A 332 -26.40 10.00 -11.13
C ALA A 332 -26.11 9.06 -9.95
N LEU A 333 -26.32 9.53 -8.72
CA LEU A 333 -26.12 8.78 -7.47
C LEU A 333 -27.38 8.01 -7.07
N GLU A 334 -28.56 8.63 -7.14
CA GLU A 334 -29.86 8.03 -6.76
C GLU A 334 -30.22 6.73 -7.54
N ARG A 335 -29.58 6.55 -8.69
CA ARG A 335 -29.76 5.39 -9.58
C ARG A 335 -28.81 4.22 -9.28
N ARG A 336 -27.87 4.37 -8.35
CA ARG A 336 -26.80 3.39 -8.02
C ARG A 336 -27.12 2.59 -6.77
#